data_AF-D7FQR2-F1
#
_entry.id   AF-D7FQR2-F1
#
_cell.length_a   1.000
_cell.length_b   1.000
_cell.length_c   1.000
_cell.angle_alpha   90.00
_cell.angle_beta   90.00
_cell.angle_gamma   90.00
#
_symmetry.space_group_name_H-M   'P 1'
#
loop_
_entity.id
_entity.type
_entity.pdbx_description
1 polymer ?
#
loop_
_entity_poly.entity_id
_entity_poly.type
_entity_poly.pdbx_seq_one_letter_code
_entity_poly.pdbx_strand_id
1 'polypeptide(L)'
;MHCFLPLAEQDQYQIAMQVLVGDDLADALIQTASSTLRNAATSNANQDASSDDVARTTTNGTSATKSSFPSTWSPGSSIQLIPPKLSDTTDRSLFRRARLAVFDPHGYRHQRGLRRPLFYKSGYLSCTQCNGMTFIDASALRTILELKSLVDFGKVRPENLPPCVGCGETAGLRVGAHDFLSLIQGGKEALARRRRLERIAAKMLQRAFRRHLHIQWRKSEIVRQRTIQLLRYRSAQVIQAMLRGRLGRRVFETEKWLRVVKKAHRLLIKHALDHYPHRKRVFWYKNEAEERQLYADYRMLVLRTGFRPPRIVVEQNIREIATRVLEREAELVGRIQARWRGLSVRRYLVVFRRELRRHREVRASMVFRLQRTVRGWSHRKRFSKLKSQKAEQNILGDYLATRATKNNDDACTEGMSRLRRAYVTERQEELTARLMGHSNPKLAGGLKMKAFFESPYGDDVVSGLMNHQVWQAWQQKRDLEQKDLERQKRAEWVRLKQLEDPQLAMYFKEEMTARNVYVINKLRWDRRALNNVASALKDYNRTGGRKYDFPETTGSARTSVFTISMMTNPSIELGFET
;
A
#
# COMPACT_ATOMS: atom_id res chain seq x y z
N MET A 1 55.76 35.94 36.72
CA MET A 1 54.75 36.36 37.70
C MET A 1 53.51 35.50 37.49
N HIS A 2 53.35 34.47 38.32
CA HIS A 2 52.16 33.63 38.34
C HIS A 2 51.03 34.39 39.03
N CYS A 3 49.98 34.74 38.29
CA CYS A 3 48.72 35.18 38.87
C CYS A 3 47.79 33.98 38.95
N PHE A 4 47.70 33.40 40.15
CA PHE A 4 46.59 32.54 40.54
C PHE A 4 45.30 33.38 40.54
N LEU A 5 44.32 32.94 39.76
CA LEU A 5 42.92 33.37 39.92
C LEU A 5 42.38 32.77 41.24
N PRO A 6 41.50 33.47 41.96
CA PRO A 6 41.00 33.01 43.25
C PRO A 6 40.09 31.79 43.08
N LEU A 7 40.45 30.71 43.77
CA LEU A 7 39.75 29.40 43.80
C LEU A 7 38.29 29.47 44.31
N ALA A 8 37.87 30.58 44.92
CA ALA A 8 36.56 30.70 45.57
C ALA A 8 35.36 30.73 44.59
N GLU A 9 35.56 31.07 43.31
CA GLU A 9 34.45 31.11 42.33
C GLU A 9 34.30 29.81 41.52
N GLN A 10 35.31 28.94 41.49
CA GLN A 10 35.20 27.63 40.83
C GLN A 10 34.41 26.62 41.66
N ASP A 11 34.57 26.66 42.99
CA ASP A 11 33.90 25.72 43.90
C ASP A 11 32.38 25.96 43.97
N GLN A 12 31.91 27.21 43.85
CA GLN A 12 30.47 27.50 43.84
C GLN A 12 29.76 27.01 42.57
N TYR A 13 30.45 26.98 41.43
CA TYR A 13 29.90 26.43 40.18
C TYR A 13 29.97 24.90 40.11
N GLN A 14 31.00 24.28 40.69
CA GLN A 14 31.07 22.81 40.82
C GLN A 14 30.03 22.26 41.79
N ILE A 15 29.82 22.91 42.93
CA ILE A 15 28.80 22.49 43.92
C ILE A 15 27.38 22.71 43.35
N ALA A 16 27.13 23.78 42.57
CA ALA A 16 25.83 24.00 41.94
C ALA A 16 25.51 23.03 40.79
N MET A 17 26.53 22.51 40.09
CA MET A 17 26.36 21.49 39.04
C MET A 17 26.21 20.08 39.62
N GLN A 18 26.97 19.72 40.67
CA GLN A 18 26.86 18.42 41.35
C GLN A 18 25.52 18.21 42.07
N VAL A 19 24.86 19.28 42.53
CA VAL A 19 23.56 19.19 43.22
C VAL A 19 22.37 19.06 42.25
N LEU A 20 22.53 19.39 40.95
CA LEU A 20 21.41 19.45 39.99
C LEU A 20 21.46 18.42 38.87
N VAL A 21 22.61 17.80 38.61
CA VAL A 21 22.80 16.85 37.51
C VAL A 21 23.71 15.74 38.02
N GLY A 22 23.17 14.54 38.21
CA GLY A 22 23.95 13.37 38.65
C GLY A 22 25.18 13.13 37.76
N ASP A 23 26.26 12.65 38.37
CA ASP A 23 27.63 12.65 37.86
C ASP A 23 27.76 12.09 36.42
N ASP A 24 26.97 11.06 36.08
CA ASP A 24 26.99 10.43 34.74
C ASP A 24 26.59 11.36 33.59
N LEU A 25 25.78 12.40 33.89
CA LEU A 25 25.18 13.27 32.87
C LEU A 25 26.00 14.55 32.66
N ALA A 26 26.83 14.93 33.64
CA ALA A 26 27.85 15.95 33.48
C ALA A 26 28.96 15.47 32.54
N ASP A 27 29.41 14.22 32.69
CA ASP A 27 30.44 13.63 31.84
C ASP A 27 29.98 13.45 30.38
N ALA A 28 28.72 13.04 30.17
CA ALA A 28 28.14 12.94 28.83
C ALA A 28 28.06 14.30 28.11
N LEU A 29 27.78 15.38 28.84
CA LEU A 29 27.74 16.75 28.29
C LEU A 29 29.14 17.30 28.01
N ILE A 30 30.13 16.96 28.86
CA ILE A 30 31.53 17.34 28.64
C ILE A 30 32.11 16.61 27.42
N GLN A 31 31.78 15.32 27.23
CA GLN A 31 32.22 14.55 26.06
C GLN A 31 31.61 15.06 24.75
N THR A 32 30.33 15.42 24.75
CA THR A 32 29.65 15.99 23.56
C THR A 32 30.10 17.42 23.23
N ALA A 33 30.41 18.24 24.23
CA ALA A 33 31.03 19.56 24.01
C ALA A 33 32.47 19.43 23.48
N SER A 34 33.22 18.42 23.93
CA SER A 34 34.59 18.17 23.49
C SER A 34 34.68 17.66 22.06
N SER A 35 33.73 16.82 21.61
CA SER A 35 33.69 16.32 20.23
C SER A 35 33.28 17.40 19.22
N THR A 36 32.35 18.27 19.60
CA THR A 36 31.94 19.41 18.76
C THR A 36 33.04 20.46 18.60
N LEU A 37 33.85 20.70 19.65
CA LEU A 37 35.01 21.60 19.56
C LEU A 37 36.15 21.02 18.71
N ARG A 38 36.40 19.70 18.75
CA ARG A 38 37.40 19.05 17.87
C ARG A 38 37.01 19.13 16.40
N ASN A 39 35.74 18.88 16.08
CA ASN A 39 35.25 18.92 14.71
C ASN A 39 35.30 20.35 14.11
N ALA A 40 35.10 21.38 14.94
CA ALA A 40 35.22 22.78 14.53
C ALA A 40 36.69 23.23 14.34
N ALA A 41 37.63 22.63 15.07
CA ALA A 41 39.06 22.90 14.90
C ALA A 41 39.61 22.29 13.59
N THR A 42 39.15 21.09 13.21
CA THR A 42 39.54 20.43 11.97
C THR A 42 38.98 21.09 10.72
N SER A 43 37.80 21.73 10.79
CA SER A 43 37.23 22.46 9.65
C SER A 43 37.98 23.75 9.32
N ASN A 44 38.58 24.41 10.32
CA ASN A 44 39.34 25.65 10.11
C ASN A 44 40.79 25.37 9.65
N ALA A 45 41.41 24.28 10.10
CA ALA A 45 42.75 23.90 9.65
C ALA A 45 42.84 23.57 8.15
N ASN A 46 41.74 23.12 7.53
CA ASN A 46 41.68 22.82 6.10
C ASN A 46 41.40 24.06 5.21
N GLN A 47 41.00 25.20 5.79
CA GLN A 47 40.81 26.44 5.03
C GLN A 47 42.10 27.28 4.94
N ASP A 48 42.92 27.27 5.99
CA ASP A 48 44.17 28.04 6.04
C ASP A 48 45.33 27.39 5.25
N ALA A 49 45.23 26.10 4.90
CA ALA A 49 46.25 25.41 4.12
C ALA A 49 46.17 25.67 2.59
N SER A 50 45.13 26.34 2.09
CA SER A 50 44.96 26.58 0.64
C SER A 50 45.36 27.99 0.16
N SER A 51 45.70 28.92 1.07
CA SER A 51 46.03 30.30 0.70
C SER A 51 47.52 30.63 0.59
N ASP A 52 48.42 29.75 1.06
CA ASP A 52 49.86 30.05 1.19
C ASP A 52 50.72 29.58 -0.02
N ASP A 53 50.16 28.84 -0.98
CA ASP A 53 50.93 28.26 -2.10
C ASP A 53 50.99 29.11 -3.39
N VAL A 54 50.43 30.33 -3.40
CA VAL A 54 50.38 31.18 -4.61
C VAL A 54 51.45 32.31 -4.63
N ALA A 55 52.24 32.49 -3.56
CA ALA A 55 53.15 33.63 -3.44
C ALA A 55 54.65 33.31 -3.61
N ARG A 56 55.03 32.27 -4.36
CA ARG A 56 56.45 31.88 -4.50
C ARG A 56 56.90 31.50 -5.91
N THR A 57 56.58 32.33 -6.90
CA THR A 57 57.27 32.32 -8.19
C THR A 57 57.39 33.74 -8.72
N THR A 58 58.55 34.37 -8.53
CA THR A 58 59.17 35.36 -9.43
C THR A 58 60.41 35.94 -8.76
N THR A 59 61.52 35.98 -9.51
CA THR A 59 62.80 36.72 -9.35
C THR A 59 64.06 35.84 -9.36
N ASN A 60 64.37 35.29 -10.53
CA ASN A 60 65.76 34.97 -10.91
C ASN A 60 66.28 36.10 -11.80
N GLY A 61 67.10 36.98 -11.21
CA GLY A 61 67.87 38.00 -11.91
C GLY A 61 69.36 37.75 -11.69
N THR A 62 70.05 37.43 -12.78
CA THR A 62 71.47 37.07 -12.92
C THR A 62 72.43 38.16 -12.41
N SER A 63 73.26 37.83 -11.43
CA SER A 63 74.44 38.63 -11.03
C SER A 63 75.65 38.25 -11.87
N ALA A 64 76.27 39.24 -12.51
CA ALA A 64 77.51 39.13 -13.26
C ALA A 64 78.69 38.63 -12.39
N THR A 65 79.48 37.76 -12.98
CA THR A 65 80.70 37.13 -12.47
C THR A 65 81.80 38.17 -12.23
N LYS A 66 82.28 38.28 -10.99
CA LYS A 66 83.57 38.89 -10.66
C LYS A 66 84.67 37.87 -10.90
N SER A 67 85.62 38.19 -11.78
CA SER A 67 86.88 37.47 -11.89
C SER A 67 87.66 37.58 -10.59
N SER A 68 88.02 36.43 -10.00
CA SER A 68 88.89 36.34 -8.83
C SER A 68 90.35 36.53 -9.24
N PHE A 69 91.07 37.36 -8.49
CA PHE A 69 92.51 37.56 -8.56
C PHE A 69 93.30 36.26 -8.24
N PRO A 70 94.58 36.16 -8.63
CA PRO A 70 95.43 35.00 -8.36
C PRO A 70 95.56 34.72 -6.86
N SER A 71 95.70 33.43 -6.51
CA SER A 71 95.60 32.83 -5.18
C SER A 71 96.65 33.27 -4.14
N THR A 72 97.53 34.22 -4.45
CA THR A 72 98.57 34.74 -3.55
C THR A 72 98.22 36.06 -2.86
N TRP A 73 97.04 36.63 -3.12
CA TRP A 73 96.64 37.91 -2.53
C TRP A 73 95.81 37.71 -1.25
N SER A 74 96.32 38.16 -0.10
CA SER A 74 95.56 38.21 1.16
C SER A 74 95.60 39.62 1.76
N PRO A 75 94.50 40.11 2.40
CA PRO A 75 94.41 41.49 2.91
C PRO A 75 95.31 41.80 4.13
N GLY A 76 96.19 40.88 4.52
CA GLY A 76 97.02 40.95 5.73
C GLY A 76 98.53 40.85 5.49
N SER A 77 99.02 40.85 4.25
CA SER A 77 100.47 40.79 3.99
C SER A 77 101.13 42.13 4.32
N SER A 78 101.97 42.15 5.35
CA SER A 78 102.89 43.25 5.65
C SER A 78 103.79 43.54 4.44
N ILE A 79 103.98 44.83 4.17
CA ILE A 79 104.90 45.43 3.20
C ILE A 79 106.12 44.52 2.94
N GLN A 80 106.13 43.80 1.82
CA GLN A 80 107.39 43.36 1.23
C GLN A 80 107.92 44.54 0.43
N LEU A 81 108.89 45.25 1.01
CA LEU A 81 109.80 46.07 0.23
C LEU A 81 110.50 45.11 -0.73
N ILE A 82 110.04 45.05 -1.98
CA ILE A 82 110.88 44.53 -3.06
C ILE A 82 112.12 45.42 -3.01
N PRO A 83 113.32 44.90 -2.71
CA PRO A 83 114.50 45.74 -2.69
C PRO A 83 114.60 46.39 -4.08
N PRO A 84 114.89 47.70 -4.17
CA PRO A 84 115.21 48.26 -5.47
C PRO A 84 116.31 47.37 -6.05
N LYS A 85 116.11 46.84 -7.27
CA LYS A 85 117.26 46.46 -8.08
C LYS A 85 118.13 47.71 -8.03
N LEU A 86 119.26 47.64 -7.32
CA LEU A 86 120.26 48.70 -7.35
C LEU A 86 120.55 48.90 -8.83
N SER A 87 119.98 49.95 -9.41
CA SER A 87 120.50 50.50 -10.65
C SER A 87 121.84 51.08 -10.26
N ASP A 88 122.86 50.26 -10.41
CA ASP A 88 124.24 50.61 -10.22
C ASP A 88 124.52 51.87 -11.06
N THR A 89 124.53 53.04 -10.43
CA THR A 89 124.91 54.30 -11.07
C THR A 89 126.40 54.35 -11.37
N THR A 90 127.14 53.27 -11.06
CA THR A 90 128.52 53.03 -11.45
C THR A 90 128.68 51.90 -12.47
N ASP A 91 127.67 51.71 -13.34
CA ASP A 91 127.74 50.80 -14.47
C ASP A 91 128.95 51.13 -15.38
N ARG A 92 130.08 50.45 -15.14
CA ARG A 92 131.34 50.57 -15.90
C ARG A 92 131.17 50.23 -17.39
N SER A 93 130.03 49.62 -17.78
CA SER A 93 129.68 49.41 -19.18
C SER A 93 129.38 50.72 -19.93
N LEU A 94 128.90 51.76 -19.23
CA LEU A 94 128.72 53.11 -19.79
C LEU A 94 130.06 53.84 -19.98
N PHE A 95 131.05 53.65 -19.09
CA PHE A 95 132.40 54.20 -19.27
C PHE A 95 133.14 53.54 -20.44
N ARG A 96 132.91 52.24 -20.68
CA ARG A 96 133.42 51.53 -21.88
C ARG A 96 132.71 51.95 -23.17
N ARG A 97 131.40 52.20 -23.13
CA ARG A 97 130.64 52.71 -24.29
C ARG A 97 130.98 54.17 -24.64
N ALA A 98 131.25 55.01 -23.64
CA ALA A 98 131.69 56.39 -23.84
C ALA A 98 133.10 56.52 -24.44
N ARG A 99 133.95 55.48 -24.36
CA ARG A 99 135.29 55.48 -24.96
C ARG A 99 135.30 55.01 -26.43
N LEU A 100 134.21 54.41 -26.92
CA LEU A 100 134.10 53.84 -28.27
C LEU A 100 132.97 54.46 -29.13
N ALA A 101 132.15 55.37 -28.58
CA ALA A 101 131.17 56.14 -29.34
C ALA A 101 131.27 57.63 -28.97
N VAL A 102 131.08 58.51 -29.95
CA VAL A 102 131.10 59.97 -29.79
C VAL A 102 129.95 60.41 -28.86
N PHE A 103 130.22 60.43 -27.56
CA PHE A 103 129.30 60.86 -26.52
C PHE A 103 130.02 61.87 -25.62
N ASP A 104 129.67 63.15 -25.74
CA ASP A 104 130.18 64.25 -24.91
C ASP A 104 129.00 65.00 -24.26
N PRO A 105 128.42 64.50 -23.15
CA PRO A 105 127.21 65.04 -22.54
C PRO A 105 127.44 66.34 -21.75
N HIS A 106 128.70 66.73 -21.59
CA HIS A 106 129.10 67.92 -20.83
C HIS A 106 129.93 68.91 -21.66
N GLY A 107 130.18 68.66 -22.94
CA GLY A 107 130.83 69.60 -23.85
C GLY A 107 132.28 69.93 -23.50
N TYR A 108 132.97 69.05 -22.75
CA TYR A 108 134.33 69.31 -22.27
C TYR A 108 135.37 69.24 -23.38
N ARG A 109 135.05 68.61 -24.53
CA ARG A 109 136.00 68.44 -25.63
C ARG A 109 136.21 69.71 -26.47
N HIS A 110 135.28 70.68 -26.43
CA HIS A 110 135.31 71.87 -27.30
C HIS A 110 134.91 73.22 -26.65
N GLN A 111 134.82 73.32 -25.31
CA GLN A 111 134.56 74.58 -24.58
C GLN A 111 133.44 75.47 -25.18
N ARG A 112 132.28 74.89 -25.53
CA ARG A 112 131.08 75.66 -25.94
C ARG A 112 129.90 75.27 -25.05
N GLY A 113 129.35 76.23 -24.31
CA GLY A 113 128.17 76.02 -23.45
C GLY A 113 126.88 75.75 -24.24
N LEU A 114 126.02 74.87 -23.72
CA LEU A 114 124.74 74.48 -24.33
C LEU A 114 123.65 75.56 -24.18
N ARG A 115 122.90 75.77 -25.27
CA ARG A 115 122.01 76.93 -25.53
C ARG A 115 120.52 76.78 -25.15
N ARG A 116 120.03 75.69 -24.52
CA ARG A 116 118.60 75.60 -24.10
C ARG A 116 118.37 74.73 -22.84
N PRO A 117 117.51 75.14 -21.89
CA PRO A 117 117.13 74.33 -20.73
C PRO A 117 116.02 73.33 -21.07
N LEU A 118 116.24 72.04 -20.77
CA LEU A 118 115.17 71.03 -20.77
C LEU A 118 114.32 71.16 -19.49
N PHE A 119 113.02 71.39 -19.66
CA PHE A 119 112.01 71.39 -18.60
C PHE A 119 111.91 70.01 -17.91
N TYR A 120 111.98 69.97 -16.58
CA TYR A 120 111.69 68.78 -15.77
C TYR A 120 110.17 68.53 -15.70
N LYS A 121 109.64 67.54 -16.42
CA LYS A 121 108.36 66.89 -16.09
C LYS A 121 108.67 65.66 -15.24
N SER A 122 108.18 65.62 -14.00
CA SER A 122 108.39 64.50 -13.07
C SER A 122 107.71 63.22 -13.57
N GLY A 123 108.43 62.09 -13.63
CA GLY A 123 107.94 60.80 -14.16
C GLY A 123 106.96 60.03 -13.27
N TYR A 124 106.07 60.72 -12.54
CA TYR A 124 105.16 60.14 -11.56
C TYR A 124 103.69 60.33 -11.96
N LEU A 125 102.87 59.30 -11.74
CA LEU A 125 101.42 59.34 -11.81
C LEU A 125 100.86 59.09 -10.42
N SER A 126 99.94 59.93 -9.94
CA SER A 126 99.29 59.79 -8.64
C SER A 126 97.81 59.45 -8.82
N CYS A 127 97.28 58.49 -8.07
CA CYS A 127 95.87 58.10 -8.16
C CYS A 127 94.98 58.90 -7.20
N THR A 128 93.88 59.46 -7.71
CA THR A 128 92.93 60.27 -6.92
C THR A 128 92.16 59.50 -5.85
N GLN A 129 92.10 58.17 -5.93
CA GLN A 129 91.35 57.33 -4.98
C GLN A 129 92.25 56.71 -3.90
N CYS A 130 93.51 56.51 -4.26
CA CYS A 130 94.46 55.58 -3.66
C CYS A 130 95.71 56.31 -3.15
N ASN A 131 95.96 57.51 -3.67
CA ASN A 131 97.19 58.31 -3.55
C ASN A 131 98.48 57.54 -3.85
N GLY A 132 98.36 56.35 -4.45
CA GLY A 132 99.48 55.54 -4.85
C GLY A 132 100.19 56.22 -6.01
N MET A 133 101.52 56.24 -5.93
CA MET A 133 102.37 56.67 -7.03
C MET A 133 102.70 55.47 -7.91
N THR A 134 102.39 55.59 -9.19
CA THR A 134 102.84 54.68 -10.24
C THR A 134 103.94 55.40 -11.02
N PHE A 135 105.07 54.72 -11.21
CA PHE A 135 106.20 55.23 -11.97
C PHE A 135 105.97 54.97 -13.46
N ILE A 136 106.26 55.96 -14.29
CA ILE A 136 106.38 55.74 -15.74
C ILE A 136 107.83 55.35 -16.02
N ASP A 137 108.03 54.31 -16.83
CA ASP A 137 109.38 53.86 -17.18
C ASP A 137 110.12 54.98 -17.94
N ALA A 138 111.11 55.58 -17.29
CA ALA A 138 111.88 56.68 -17.86
C ALA A 138 112.70 56.25 -19.07
N SER A 139 113.01 54.95 -19.20
CA SER A 139 113.72 54.41 -20.35
C SER A 139 112.83 54.41 -21.60
N ALA A 140 111.57 53.98 -21.48
CA ALA A 140 110.58 54.00 -22.55
C ALA A 140 110.27 55.43 -23.01
N LEU A 141 110.10 56.37 -22.08
CA LEU A 141 109.94 57.80 -22.38
C LEU A 141 111.16 58.41 -23.07
N ARG A 142 112.39 58.02 -22.69
CA ARG A 142 113.63 58.50 -23.33
C ARG A 142 113.79 57.94 -24.74
N THR A 143 113.46 56.66 -24.97
CA THR A 143 113.42 56.11 -26.33
C THR A 143 112.45 56.85 -27.23
N ILE A 144 111.28 57.28 -26.74
CA ILE A 144 110.33 58.10 -27.51
C ILE A 144 110.92 59.49 -27.81
N LEU A 145 111.67 60.08 -26.88
CA LEU A 145 112.31 61.39 -27.04
C LEU A 145 113.57 61.37 -27.93
N GLU A 146 114.24 60.20 -28.08
CA GLU A 146 115.42 60.01 -28.93
C GLU A 146 115.09 59.73 -30.41
N LEU A 147 113.82 59.48 -30.74
CA LEU A 147 113.39 59.28 -32.12
C LEU A 147 113.51 60.61 -32.90
N LYS A 148 114.44 60.63 -33.88
CA LYS A 148 114.69 61.80 -34.74
C LYS A 148 113.75 61.91 -35.95
N SER A 149 112.90 60.91 -36.23
CA SER A 149 111.98 60.90 -37.38
C SER A 149 110.60 60.33 -37.05
N LEU A 150 109.55 60.84 -37.73
CA LEU A 150 108.15 60.38 -37.60
C LEU A 150 107.94 58.92 -38.04
N VAL A 151 108.82 58.38 -38.89
CA VAL A 151 108.73 57.01 -39.41
C VAL A 151 109.04 55.97 -38.32
N ASP A 152 109.78 56.37 -37.28
CA ASP A 152 110.17 55.51 -36.17
C ASP A 152 109.13 55.46 -35.03
N PHE A 153 108.16 56.39 -35.00
CA PHE A 153 107.07 56.39 -34.01
C PHE A 153 106.10 55.22 -34.18
N GLY A 154 105.94 54.68 -35.40
CA GLY A 154 105.07 53.54 -35.67
C GLY A 154 105.56 52.21 -35.08
N LYS A 155 106.83 52.14 -34.64
CA LYS A 155 107.42 50.95 -34.00
C LYS A 155 107.26 50.96 -32.47
N VAL A 156 106.81 52.06 -31.88
CA VAL A 156 106.60 52.17 -30.43
C VAL A 156 105.18 51.74 -30.10
N ARG A 157 105.02 50.68 -29.30
CA ARG A 157 103.71 50.25 -28.80
C ARG A 157 103.13 51.35 -27.88
N PRO A 158 101.86 51.76 -28.03
CA PRO A 158 101.24 52.66 -27.06
C PRO A 158 101.25 51.98 -25.69
N GLU A 159 101.93 52.58 -24.71
CA GLU A 159 101.93 52.07 -23.35
C GLU A 159 100.54 52.26 -22.74
N ASN A 160 99.87 51.15 -22.43
CA ASN A 160 98.69 51.18 -21.57
C ASN A 160 99.14 51.65 -20.18
N LEU A 161 98.52 52.72 -19.67
CA LEU A 161 98.79 53.21 -18.31
C LEU A 161 98.63 52.06 -17.32
N PRO A 162 99.64 51.78 -16.47
CA PRO A 162 99.53 50.71 -15.48
C PRO A 162 98.42 51.06 -14.47
N PRO A 163 97.66 50.07 -13.97
CA PRO A 163 96.66 50.31 -12.91
C PRO A 163 97.33 50.85 -11.63
N CYS A 164 96.61 51.63 -10.81
CA CYS A 164 97.17 52.10 -9.52
C CYS A 164 97.67 50.89 -8.73
N VAL A 165 98.93 50.91 -8.26
CA VAL A 165 99.47 49.82 -7.43
C VAL A 165 98.65 49.61 -6.16
N GLY A 166 97.96 50.64 -5.66
CA GLY A 166 97.14 50.54 -4.44
C GLY A 166 95.68 50.12 -4.65
N CYS A 167 94.93 50.67 -5.61
CA CYS A 167 93.50 50.33 -5.82
C CYS A 167 93.20 49.46 -7.04
N GLY A 168 94.17 49.27 -7.95
CA GLY A 168 93.96 48.49 -9.17
C GLY A 168 93.10 49.16 -10.24
N GLU A 169 92.57 50.36 -9.99
CA GLU A 169 91.78 51.12 -10.97
C GLU A 169 92.69 51.98 -11.87
N THR A 170 92.31 52.09 -13.15
CA THR A 170 92.93 53.00 -14.12
C THR A 170 92.22 54.35 -14.19
N ALA A 171 90.97 54.42 -13.72
CA ALA A 171 90.17 55.64 -13.66
C ALA A 171 90.62 56.51 -12.47
N GLY A 172 91.23 57.67 -12.76
CA GLY A 172 91.64 58.62 -11.72
C GLY A 172 93.15 58.76 -11.51
N LEU A 173 94.00 58.24 -12.41
CA LEU A 173 95.42 58.58 -12.42
C LEU A 173 95.63 60.00 -12.97
N ARG A 174 96.42 60.81 -12.27
CA ARG A 174 96.80 62.18 -12.68
C ARG A 174 98.31 62.30 -12.81
N VAL A 175 98.76 63.02 -13.84
CA VAL A 175 100.18 63.24 -14.14
C VAL A 175 100.79 64.22 -13.14
N GLY A 176 101.85 63.80 -12.46
CA GLY A 176 102.54 64.53 -11.39
C GLY A 176 102.41 63.86 -10.02
N ALA A 177 103.32 64.20 -9.11
CA ALA A 177 103.21 63.85 -7.70
C ALA A 177 102.25 64.82 -7.01
N HIS A 178 100.96 64.50 -7.03
CA HIS A 178 99.93 65.25 -6.35
C HIS A 178 99.54 64.54 -5.06
N ASP A 179 99.17 65.32 -4.06
CA ASP A 179 98.60 64.79 -2.84
C ASP A 179 97.07 64.84 -2.89
N PHE A 180 96.43 63.69 -3.05
CA PHE A 180 94.97 63.53 -3.04
C PHE A 180 94.42 63.05 -1.70
N LEU A 181 95.23 63.05 -0.63
CA LEU A 181 94.77 62.64 0.70
C LEU A 181 93.51 63.38 1.13
N SER A 182 93.39 64.68 0.86
CA SER A 182 92.22 65.50 1.20
C SER A 182 90.94 65.05 0.48
N LEU A 183 91.03 64.72 -0.81
CA LEU A 183 89.92 64.22 -1.63
C LEU A 183 89.48 62.82 -1.19
N ILE A 184 90.43 61.94 -0.87
CA ILE A 184 90.17 60.57 -0.41
C ILE A 184 89.54 60.60 0.98
N GLN A 185 90.05 61.45 1.88
CA GLN A 185 89.46 61.67 3.20
C GLN A 185 88.03 62.21 3.06
N GLY A 186 87.80 63.22 2.20
CA GLY A 186 86.46 63.74 1.92
C GLY A 186 85.49 62.69 1.35
N GLY A 187 85.95 61.81 0.45
CA GLY A 187 85.17 60.70 -0.09
C GLY A 187 84.84 59.62 0.95
N LYS A 188 85.81 59.25 1.81
CA LYS A 188 85.60 58.34 2.94
C LYS A 188 84.61 58.92 3.94
N GLU A 189 84.69 60.21 4.22
CA GLU A 189 83.74 60.92 5.08
C GLU A 189 82.34 61.00 4.48
N ALA A 190 82.22 61.22 3.16
CA ALA A 190 80.93 61.23 2.45
C ALA A 190 80.26 59.85 2.46
N LEU A 191 81.01 58.78 2.22
CA LEU A 191 80.53 57.40 2.33
C LEU A 191 80.16 57.04 3.77
N ALA A 192 80.96 57.46 4.76
CA ALA A 192 80.63 57.27 6.16
C ALA A 192 79.34 58.02 6.54
N ARG A 193 79.14 59.25 6.04
CA ARG A 193 77.89 60.02 6.20
C ARG A 193 76.70 59.29 5.58
N ARG A 194 76.83 58.80 4.34
CA ARG A 194 75.77 58.03 3.67
C ARG A 194 75.40 56.75 4.43
N ARG A 195 76.38 55.95 4.85
CA ARG A 195 76.16 54.75 5.68
C ARG A 195 75.54 55.07 7.03
N ARG A 196 75.80 56.26 7.60
CA ARG A 196 75.14 56.72 8.84
C ARG A 196 73.66 57.02 8.56
N LEU A 197 73.36 57.73 7.46
CA LEU A 197 71.98 58.04 7.05
C LEU A 197 71.17 56.77 6.72
N GLU A 198 71.74 55.82 5.98
CA GLU A 198 71.10 54.54 5.66
C GLU A 198 70.79 53.73 6.92
N ARG A 199 71.72 53.70 7.89
CA ARG A 199 71.48 53.09 9.21
C ARG A 199 70.37 53.78 9.99
N ILE A 200 70.26 55.09 9.92
CA ILE A 200 69.18 55.86 10.57
C ILE A 200 67.84 55.54 9.89
N ALA A 201 67.79 55.54 8.56
CA ALA A 201 66.59 55.20 7.78
C ALA A 201 66.12 53.76 8.05
N ALA A 202 67.04 52.79 8.07
CA ALA A 202 66.73 51.40 8.41
C ALA A 202 66.14 51.27 9.82
N LYS A 203 66.70 51.99 10.81
CA LYS A 203 66.15 52.04 12.17
C LYS A 203 64.74 52.64 12.19
N MET A 204 64.47 53.67 11.40
CA MET A 204 63.13 54.27 11.29
C MET A 204 62.12 53.29 10.68
N LEU A 205 62.49 52.59 9.59
CA LEU A 205 61.64 51.57 8.97
C LEU A 205 61.36 50.41 9.92
N GLN A 206 62.37 49.89 10.61
CA GLN A 206 62.20 48.83 11.61
C GLN A 206 61.26 49.26 12.75
N ARG A 207 61.39 50.50 13.25
CA ARG A 207 60.47 51.05 14.27
C ARG A 207 59.04 51.16 13.75
N ALA A 208 58.85 51.66 12.53
CA ALA A 208 57.54 51.78 11.91
C ALA A 208 56.87 50.41 11.70
N PHE A 209 57.63 49.42 11.20
CA PHE A 209 57.13 48.08 10.96
C PHE A 209 56.77 47.34 12.27
N ARG A 210 57.63 47.41 13.30
CA ARG A 210 57.31 46.85 14.63
C ARG A 210 56.05 47.49 15.22
N ARG A 211 55.87 48.80 15.06
CA ARG A 211 54.65 49.49 15.48
C ARG A 211 53.43 48.99 14.71
N HIS A 212 53.53 48.80 13.40
CA HIS A 212 52.45 48.25 12.57
C HIS A 212 52.03 46.85 13.05
N LEU A 213 52.99 45.94 13.26
CA LEU A 213 52.72 44.60 13.79
C LEU A 213 52.05 44.63 15.17
N HIS A 214 52.52 45.49 16.08
CA HIS A 214 51.88 45.65 17.39
C HIS A 214 50.43 46.14 17.27
N ILE A 215 50.13 47.06 16.34
CA ILE A 215 48.76 47.53 16.10
C ILE A 215 47.89 46.40 15.56
N GLN A 216 48.39 45.60 14.60
CA GLN A 216 47.65 44.47 14.05
C GLN A 216 47.37 43.40 15.10
N TRP A 217 48.38 43.04 15.90
CA TRP A 217 48.22 42.09 17.00
C TRP A 217 47.23 42.59 18.06
N ARG A 218 47.27 43.89 18.40
CA ARG A 218 46.28 44.48 19.31
C ARG A 218 44.86 44.40 18.72
N LYS A 219 44.69 44.66 17.42
CA LYS A 219 43.40 44.53 16.74
C LYS A 219 42.90 43.09 16.76
N SER A 220 43.75 42.12 16.42
CA SER A 220 43.36 40.71 16.42
C SER A 220 43.03 40.21 17.82
N GLU A 221 43.77 40.64 18.84
CA GLU A 221 43.49 40.28 20.24
C GLU A 221 42.15 40.87 20.73
N ILE A 222 41.84 42.12 20.39
CA ILE A 222 40.53 42.72 20.68
C ILE A 222 39.40 41.94 19.99
N VAL A 223 39.58 41.57 18.72
CA VAL A 223 38.61 40.75 17.98
C VAL A 223 38.45 39.38 18.62
N ARG A 224 39.56 38.71 18.97
CA ARG A 224 39.56 37.41 19.64
C ARG A 224 38.79 37.45 20.97
N GLN A 225 39.06 38.45 21.80
CA GLN A 225 38.36 38.63 23.08
C GLN A 225 36.86 38.86 22.88
N ARG A 226 36.47 39.72 21.92
CA ARG A 226 35.07 39.95 21.57
C ARG A 226 34.39 38.67 21.08
N THR A 227 35.04 37.90 20.20
CA THR A 227 34.51 36.64 19.69
C THR A 227 34.30 35.61 20.81
N ILE A 228 35.27 35.47 21.72
CA ILE A 228 35.13 34.58 22.88
C ILE A 228 33.95 35.01 23.76
N GLN A 229 33.80 36.32 24.03
CA GLN A 229 32.65 36.83 24.79
C GLN A 229 31.32 36.53 24.07
N LEU A 230 31.24 36.76 22.75
CA LEU A 230 30.04 36.45 21.96
C LEU A 230 29.69 34.95 22.01
N LEU A 231 30.69 34.06 21.90
CA LEU A 231 30.48 32.62 22.02
C LEU A 231 30.00 32.21 23.42
N ARG A 232 30.54 32.83 24.48
CA ARG A 232 30.07 32.63 25.87
C ARG A 232 28.62 33.09 26.05
N TYR A 233 28.26 34.26 25.53
CA TYR A 233 26.88 34.73 25.59
C TYR A 233 25.93 33.85 24.79
N ARG A 234 26.31 33.43 23.58
CA ARG A 234 25.49 32.55 22.74
C ARG A 234 25.29 31.18 23.38
N SER A 235 26.36 30.58 23.93
CA SER A 235 26.25 29.29 24.65
C SER A 235 25.36 29.41 25.88
N ALA A 236 25.53 30.46 26.70
CA ALA A 236 24.65 30.72 27.83
C ALA A 236 23.19 30.90 27.41
N GLN A 237 22.92 31.66 26.33
CA GLN A 237 21.57 31.84 25.79
C GLN A 237 20.93 30.51 25.36
N VAL A 238 21.68 29.65 24.67
CA VAL A 238 21.20 28.32 24.25
C VAL A 238 20.89 27.46 25.46
N ILE A 239 21.77 27.40 26.46
CA ILE A 239 21.56 26.64 27.69
C ILE A 239 20.33 27.15 28.44
N GLN A 240 20.19 28.47 28.59
CA GLN A 240 19.03 29.07 29.25
C GLN A 240 17.72 28.79 28.49
N ALA A 241 17.73 28.87 27.16
CA ALA A 241 16.57 28.55 26.33
C ALA A 241 16.15 27.08 26.48
N MET A 242 17.12 26.16 26.44
CA MET A 242 16.88 24.72 26.66
C MET A 242 16.33 24.44 28.05
N LEU A 243 16.91 25.05 29.09
CA LEU A 243 16.46 24.90 30.47
C LEU A 243 15.01 25.41 30.64
N ARG A 244 14.71 26.62 30.16
CA ARG A 244 13.36 27.20 30.19
C ARG A 244 12.35 26.33 29.45
N GLY A 245 12.72 25.83 28.27
CA GLY A 245 11.88 24.92 27.49
C GLY A 245 11.62 23.59 28.21
N ARG A 246 12.64 22.98 28.82
CA ARG A 246 12.50 21.74 29.60
C ARG A 246 11.61 21.94 30.83
N LEU A 247 11.81 23.04 31.56
CA LEU A 247 10.99 23.39 32.72
C LEU A 247 9.54 23.65 32.31
N GLY A 248 9.31 24.40 31.23
CA GLY A 248 7.97 24.69 30.71
C GLY A 248 7.22 23.42 30.32
N ARG A 249 7.86 22.49 29.58
CA ARG A 249 7.25 21.20 29.23
C ARG A 249 6.92 20.36 30.46
N ARG A 250 7.82 20.31 31.45
CA ARG A 250 7.56 19.57 32.69
C ARG A 250 6.37 20.14 33.47
N VAL A 251 6.26 21.47 33.54
CA VAL A 251 5.11 22.15 34.16
C VAL A 251 3.83 21.80 33.43
N PHE A 252 3.83 21.96 32.10
CA PHE A 252 2.67 21.67 31.25
C PHE A 252 2.20 20.21 31.39
N GLU A 253 3.12 19.24 31.37
CA GLU A 253 2.77 17.83 31.57
C GLU A 253 2.15 17.59 32.94
N THR A 254 2.73 18.16 34.01
CA THR A 254 2.20 18.00 35.37
C THR A 254 0.80 18.61 35.51
N GLU A 255 0.58 19.79 34.95
CA GLU A 255 -0.75 20.43 34.92
C GLU A 255 -1.77 19.61 34.12
N LYS A 256 -1.35 19.01 33.00
CA LYS A 256 -2.20 18.09 32.23
C LYS A 256 -2.63 16.91 33.08
N TRP A 257 -1.70 16.29 33.82
CA TRP A 257 -2.00 15.18 34.75
C TRP A 257 -2.91 15.62 35.90
N LEU A 258 -2.66 16.78 36.51
CA LEU A 258 -3.54 17.36 37.53
C LEU A 258 -4.96 17.58 37.02
N ARG A 259 -5.11 17.99 35.76
CA ARG A 259 -6.42 18.20 35.13
C ARG A 259 -7.20 16.89 34.96
N VAL A 260 -6.49 15.77 34.71
CA VAL A 260 -7.09 14.42 34.69
C VAL A 260 -7.58 14.06 36.08
N VAL A 261 -6.74 14.22 37.10
CA VAL A 261 -7.10 13.90 38.49
C VAL A 261 -8.28 14.75 38.97
N LYS A 262 -8.29 16.06 38.66
CA LYS A 262 -9.38 16.98 39.02
C LYS A 262 -10.73 16.59 38.40
N LYS A 263 -10.73 16.07 37.17
CA LYS A 263 -11.93 15.64 36.45
C LYS A 263 -12.39 14.23 36.83
N ALA A 264 -11.53 13.45 37.47
CA ALA A 264 -11.80 12.06 37.79
C ALA A 264 -12.90 11.93 38.86
N HIS A 265 -13.68 10.86 38.77
CA HIS A 265 -14.67 10.54 39.80
C HIS A 265 -13.98 10.12 41.11
N ARG A 266 -14.59 10.47 42.26
CA ARG A 266 -14.04 10.19 43.61
C ARG A 266 -13.64 8.73 43.83
N LEU A 267 -14.41 7.79 43.28
CA LEU A 267 -14.10 6.34 43.38
C LEU A 267 -12.84 5.94 42.62
N LEU A 268 -12.55 6.57 41.48
CA LEU A 268 -11.32 6.31 40.72
C LEU A 268 -10.11 6.87 41.45
N ILE A 269 -10.25 8.04 42.06
CA ILE A 269 -9.21 8.64 42.91
C ILE A 269 -8.94 7.72 44.11
N LYS A 270 -9.98 7.27 44.82
CA LYS A 270 -9.83 6.32 45.93
C LYS A 270 -9.07 5.06 45.50
N HIS A 271 -9.46 4.45 44.39
CA HIS A 271 -8.77 3.28 43.83
C HIS A 271 -7.32 3.57 43.43
N ALA A 272 -7.02 4.76 42.91
CA ALA A 272 -5.66 5.16 42.52
C ALA A 272 -4.74 5.36 43.75
N LEU A 273 -5.31 5.83 44.87
CA LEU A 273 -4.61 6.05 46.13
C LEU A 273 -4.40 4.78 46.96
N ASP A 274 -5.17 3.73 46.71
CA ASP A 274 -5.01 2.45 47.40
C ASP A 274 -3.59 1.85 47.19
N HIS A 275 -3.09 1.18 48.23
CA HIS A 275 -1.75 0.59 48.21
C HIS A 275 -1.77 -0.77 47.51
N TYR A 276 -0.96 -0.92 46.47
CA TYR A 276 -0.71 -2.18 45.77
C TYR A 276 0.76 -2.59 45.93
N PRO A 277 1.08 -3.84 46.31
CA PRO A 277 2.45 -4.29 46.53
C PRO A 277 3.37 -4.15 45.30
N HIS A 278 2.80 -4.26 44.10
CA HIS A 278 3.52 -4.25 42.82
C HIS A 278 3.58 -2.85 42.17
N ARG A 279 3.05 -1.80 42.81
CA ARG A 279 3.05 -0.44 42.26
C ARG A 279 3.77 0.53 43.20
N LYS A 280 4.27 1.64 42.64
CA LYS A 280 4.96 2.68 43.42
C LYS A 280 4.06 3.21 44.55
N ARG A 281 4.63 3.50 45.71
CA ARG A 281 3.84 4.17 46.77
C ARG A 281 3.54 5.59 46.33
N VAL A 282 2.30 6.01 46.58
CA VAL A 282 1.77 7.30 46.14
C VAL A 282 1.15 7.98 47.35
N PHE A 283 1.32 9.29 47.46
CA PHE A 283 0.73 10.08 48.55
C PHE A 283 -0.27 11.09 48.01
N TRP A 284 -1.19 11.52 48.86
CA TRP A 284 -2.16 12.55 48.54
C TRP A 284 -2.31 13.54 49.69
N TYR A 285 -2.69 14.76 49.37
CA TYR A 285 -2.91 15.82 50.33
C TYR A 285 -4.25 15.60 51.04
N LYS A 286 -4.24 15.54 52.37
CA LYS A 286 -5.46 15.35 53.18
C LYS A 286 -6.23 16.66 53.37
N ASN A 287 -5.53 17.79 53.38
CA ASN A 287 -6.10 19.09 53.63
C ASN A 287 -6.74 19.65 52.34
N GLU A 288 -8.02 20.03 52.40
CA GLU A 288 -8.71 20.61 51.24
C GLU A 288 -8.07 21.92 50.76
N ALA A 289 -7.49 22.71 51.68
CA ALA A 289 -6.80 23.95 51.34
C ALA A 289 -5.53 23.67 50.50
N GLU A 290 -4.79 22.63 50.85
CA GLU A 290 -3.61 22.18 50.09
C GLU A 290 -4.02 21.61 48.73
N GLU A 291 -5.11 20.85 48.68
CA GLU A 291 -5.65 20.32 47.43
C GLU A 291 -6.14 21.45 46.49
N ARG A 292 -6.86 22.45 47.02
CA ARG A 292 -7.24 23.64 46.24
C ARG A 292 -6.02 24.38 45.71
N GLN A 293 -4.99 24.55 46.54
CA GLN A 293 -3.73 25.18 46.14
C GLN A 293 -2.99 24.34 45.08
N LEU A 294 -3.01 23.00 45.19
CA LEU A 294 -2.41 22.09 44.23
C LEU A 294 -3.00 22.29 42.83
N TYR A 295 -4.33 22.39 42.73
CA TYR A 295 -5.00 22.60 41.45
C TYR A 295 -4.87 24.01 40.89
N ALA A 296 -4.63 25.01 41.74
CA ALA A 296 -4.40 26.39 41.32
C ALA A 296 -2.96 26.61 40.82
N ASP A 297 -1.97 26.30 41.65
CA ASP A 297 -0.55 26.23 41.27
C ASP A 297 0.21 25.31 42.22
N TYR A 298 0.51 24.09 41.76
CA TYR A 298 1.25 23.10 42.54
C TYR A 298 2.66 23.58 42.92
N ARG A 299 3.27 24.50 42.14
CA ARG A 299 4.61 25.02 42.48
C ARG A 299 4.56 25.91 43.71
N MET A 300 3.50 26.71 43.84
CA MET A 300 3.28 27.53 45.04
C MET A 300 3.05 26.66 46.28
N LEU A 301 2.37 25.51 46.14
CA LEU A 301 2.24 24.55 47.22
C LEU A 301 3.60 23.95 47.62
N VAL A 302 4.42 23.53 46.64
CA VAL A 302 5.76 22.98 46.91
C VAL A 302 6.69 24.02 47.55
N LEU A 303 6.59 25.30 47.15
CA LEU A 303 7.32 26.40 47.77
C LEU A 303 6.90 26.61 49.23
N ARG A 304 5.60 26.65 49.52
CA ARG A 304 5.06 26.83 50.89
C ARG A 304 5.39 25.67 51.82
N THR A 305 5.49 24.46 51.28
CA THR A 305 5.89 23.26 52.02
C THR A 305 7.41 23.13 52.18
N GLY A 306 8.19 24.13 51.73
CA GLY A 306 9.64 24.14 51.85
C GLY A 306 10.32 23.02 51.07
N PHE A 307 9.73 22.60 49.94
CA PHE A 307 10.21 21.48 49.11
C PHE A 307 10.27 20.14 49.84
N ARG A 308 9.37 19.92 50.82
CA ARG A 308 9.20 18.63 51.49
C ARG A 308 7.78 18.11 51.22
N PRO A 309 7.59 17.16 50.28
CA PRO A 309 8.59 16.47 49.45
C PRO A 309 9.14 17.30 48.27
N PRO A 310 10.30 16.91 47.71
CA PRO A 310 10.92 17.66 46.62
C PRO A 310 10.03 17.67 45.38
N ARG A 311 10.12 18.75 44.60
CA ARG A 311 9.26 19.00 43.43
C ARG A 311 9.19 17.81 42.46
N ILE A 312 10.33 17.19 42.18
CA ILE A 312 10.42 16.05 41.25
C ILE A 312 9.56 14.87 41.74
N VAL A 313 9.58 14.61 43.04
CA VAL A 313 8.78 13.53 43.65
C VAL A 313 7.30 13.86 43.58
N VAL A 314 6.91 15.11 43.81
CA VAL A 314 5.51 15.57 43.67
C VAL A 314 5.02 15.40 42.23
N GLU A 315 5.81 15.84 41.24
CA GLU A 315 5.46 15.74 39.82
C GLU A 315 5.32 14.27 39.37
N GLN A 316 6.25 13.40 39.79
CA GLN A 316 6.18 11.96 39.51
C GLN A 316 4.98 11.30 40.19
N ASN A 317 4.70 11.68 41.43
CA ASN A 317 3.56 11.19 42.20
C ASN A 317 2.23 11.55 41.52
N ILE A 318 2.05 12.81 41.11
CA ILE A 318 0.87 13.26 40.35
C ILE A 318 0.71 12.47 39.05
N ARG A 319 1.81 12.28 38.31
CA ARG A 319 1.80 11.50 37.07
C ARG A 319 1.34 10.07 37.34
N GLU A 320 1.84 9.43 38.39
CA GLU A 320 1.49 8.06 38.78
C GLU A 320 0.01 7.93 39.22
N ILE A 321 -0.55 8.93 39.91
CA ILE A 321 -1.99 8.93 40.24
C ILE A 321 -2.81 9.03 38.96
N ALA A 322 -2.44 9.95 38.07
CA ALA A 322 -3.19 10.17 36.83
C ALA A 322 -3.13 8.94 35.91
N THR A 323 -1.99 8.25 35.81
CA THR A 323 -1.89 6.99 35.05
C THR A 323 -2.80 5.91 35.64
N ARG A 324 -2.84 5.75 36.96
CA ARG A 324 -3.74 4.79 37.63
C ARG A 324 -5.21 5.07 37.38
N VAL A 325 -5.60 6.34 37.42
CA VAL A 325 -6.96 6.76 37.11
C VAL A 325 -7.33 6.36 35.69
N LEU A 326 -6.47 6.68 34.71
CA LEU A 326 -6.72 6.37 33.30
C LEU A 326 -6.73 4.86 33.02
N GLU A 327 -5.82 4.10 33.62
CA GLU A 327 -5.81 2.63 33.51
C GLU A 327 -7.11 2.03 34.03
N ARG A 328 -7.57 2.49 35.20
CA ARG A 328 -8.81 2.00 35.79
C ARG A 328 -10.03 2.40 34.98
N GLU A 329 -10.06 3.61 34.45
CA GLU A 329 -11.10 4.06 33.54
C GLU A 329 -11.15 3.20 32.28
N ALA A 330 -10.00 2.95 31.65
CA ALA A 330 -9.90 2.09 30.48
C ALA A 330 -10.37 0.65 30.77
N GLU A 331 -10.04 0.11 31.93
CA GLU A 331 -10.51 -1.21 32.35
C GLU A 331 -12.03 -1.27 32.51
N LEU A 332 -12.63 -0.27 33.18
CA LEU A 332 -14.07 -0.19 33.38
C LEU A 332 -14.82 -0.01 32.06
N VAL A 333 -14.33 0.88 31.19
CA VAL A 333 -14.85 1.06 29.83
C VAL A 333 -14.76 -0.25 29.06
N GLY A 334 -13.63 -0.97 29.15
CA GLY A 334 -13.44 -2.28 28.54
C GLY A 334 -14.49 -3.30 29.01
N ARG A 335 -14.79 -3.35 30.30
CA ARG A 335 -15.84 -4.23 30.87
C ARG A 335 -17.24 -3.86 30.36
N ILE A 336 -17.56 -2.57 30.31
CA ILE A 336 -18.85 -2.08 29.77
C ILE A 336 -18.97 -2.46 28.30
N GLN A 337 -17.94 -2.22 27.50
CA GLN A 337 -17.92 -2.56 26.08
C GLN A 337 -18.04 -4.08 25.86
N ALA A 338 -17.35 -4.91 26.64
CA ALA A 338 -17.46 -6.37 26.55
C ALA A 338 -18.90 -6.84 26.84
N ARG A 339 -19.53 -6.31 27.88
CA ARG A 339 -20.94 -6.61 28.21
C ARG A 339 -21.88 -6.14 27.11
N TRP A 340 -21.66 -4.95 26.57
CA TRP A 340 -22.46 -4.40 25.46
C TRP A 340 -22.34 -5.23 24.18
N ARG A 341 -21.13 -5.66 23.82
CA ARG A 341 -20.90 -6.57 22.69
C ARG A 341 -21.63 -7.90 22.92
N GLY A 342 -21.57 -8.46 24.12
CA GLY A 342 -22.32 -9.66 24.48
C GLY A 342 -23.84 -9.51 24.34
N LEU A 343 -24.41 -8.40 24.80
CA LEU A 343 -25.84 -8.10 24.65
C LEU A 343 -26.24 -7.91 23.19
N SER A 344 -25.45 -7.15 22.43
CA SER A 344 -25.65 -6.92 21.01
C SER A 344 -25.66 -8.23 20.24
N VAL A 345 -24.65 -9.10 20.44
CA VAL A 345 -24.57 -10.42 19.80
C VAL A 345 -25.78 -11.28 20.14
N ARG A 346 -26.23 -11.32 21.40
CA ARG A 346 -27.44 -12.08 21.78
C ARG A 346 -28.67 -11.59 21.03
N ARG A 347 -28.85 -10.27 20.90
CA ARG A 347 -29.96 -9.68 20.14
C ARG A 347 -29.90 -10.07 18.67
N TYR A 348 -28.72 -9.99 18.04
CA TYR A 348 -28.54 -10.43 16.66
C TYR A 348 -28.72 -11.93 16.46
N LEU A 349 -28.28 -12.77 17.42
CA LEU A 349 -28.47 -14.22 17.35
C LEU A 349 -29.94 -14.62 17.36
N VAL A 350 -30.81 -13.92 18.10
CA VAL A 350 -32.26 -14.19 18.06
C VAL A 350 -32.83 -13.93 16.67
N VAL A 351 -32.48 -12.80 16.06
CA VAL A 351 -32.90 -12.47 14.68
C VAL A 351 -32.34 -13.48 13.70
N PHE A 352 -31.05 -13.79 13.78
CA PHE A 352 -30.39 -14.77 12.91
C PHE A 352 -31.01 -16.16 13.02
N ARG A 353 -31.31 -16.64 14.25
CA ARG A 353 -31.99 -17.92 14.46
C ARG A 353 -33.40 -17.93 13.87
N ARG A 354 -34.13 -16.82 13.93
CA ARG A 354 -35.45 -16.67 13.30
C ARG A 354 -35.33 -16.76 11.78
N GLU A 355 -34.39 -16.05 11.17
CA GLU A 355 -34.15 -16.13 9.71
C GLU A 355 -33.71 -17.53 9.27
N LEU A 356 -32.85 -18.19 10.05
CA LEU A 356 -32.42 -19.54 9.78
C LEU A 356 -33.58 -20.55 9.85
N ARG A 357 -34.53 -20.35 10.78
CA ARG A 357 -35.78 -21.11 10.83
C ARG A 357 -36.65 -20.84 9.61
N ARG A 358 -36.88 -19.58 9.25
CA ARG A 358 -37.66 -19.18 8.07
C ARG A 358 -37.11 -19.81 6.79
N HIS A 359 -35.79 -19.78 6.62
CA HIS A 359 -35.13 -20.40 5.47
C HIS A 359 -35.30 -21.94 5.45
N ARG A 360 -35.27 -22.61 6.62
CA ARG A 360 -35.59 -24.05 6.73
C ARG A 360 -37.05 -24.33 6.40
N GLU A 361 -37.99 -23.50 6.85
CA GLU A 361 -39.42 -23.61 6.54
C GLU A 361 -39.66 -23.46 5.03
N VAL A 362 -39.01 -22.48 4.39
CA VAL A 362 -39.07 -22.32 2.93
C VAL A 362 -38.57 -23.56 2.22
N ARG A 363 -37.41 -24.10 2.61
CA ARG A 363 -36.87 -25.35 2.04
C ARG A 363 -37.81 -26.54 2.25
N ALA A 364 -38.33 -26.71 3.47
CA ALA A 364 -39.28 -27.79 3.78
C ALA A 364 -40.57 -27.65 2.96
N SER A 365 -41.08 -26.43 2.77
CA SER A 365 -42.28 -26.18 1.95
C SER A 365 -42.08 -26.62 0.50
N MET A 366 -40.90 -26.38 -0.08
CA MET A 366 -40.56 -26.82 -1.43
C MET A 366 -40.45 -28.34 -1.52
N VAL A 367 -39.82 -28.97 -0.53
CA VAL A 367 -39.74 -30.45 -0.45
C VAL A 367 -41.13 -31.05 -0.32
N PHE A 368 -42.02 -30.49 0.51
CA PHE A 368 -43.40 -31.00 0.63
C PHE A 368 -44.22 -30.80 -0.63
N ARG A 369 -44.05 -29.69 -1.37
CA ARG A 369 -44.65 -29.50 -2.69
C ARG A 369 -44.19 -30.58 -3.66
N LEU A 370 -42.88 -30.85 -3.72
CA LEU A 370 -42.31 -31.90 -4.55
C LEU A 370 -42.81 -33.30 -4.14
N GLN A 371 -42.84 -33.60 -2.85
CA GLN A 371 -43.37 -34.88 -2.36
C GLN A 371 -44.86 -35.04 -2.71
N ARG A 372 -45.66 -33.97 -2.61
CA ARG A 372 -47.07 -33.98 -2.99
C ARG A 372 -47.25 -34.22 -4.48
N THR A 373 -46.47 -33.56 -5.34
CA THR A 373 -46.55 -33.77 -6.79
C THR A 373 -46.15 -35.18 -7.17
N VAL A 374 -45.07 -35.72 -6.59
CA VAL A 374 -44.60 -37.09 -6.82
C VAL A 374 -45.61 -38.12 -6.33
N ARG A 375 -46.13 -37.99 -5.10
CA ARG A 375 -47.16 -38.89 -4.55
C ARG A 375 -48.44 -38.82 -5.38
N GLY A 376 -48.87 -37.62 -5.79
CA GLY A 376 -50.03 -37.42 -6.65
C GLY A 376 -49.86 -38.07 -8.02
N TRP A 377 -48.69 -37.91 -8.65
CA TRP A 377 -48.36 -38.59 -9.91
C TRP A 377 -48.37 -40.12 -9.77
N SER A 378 -47.73 -40.64 -8.72
CA SER A 378 -47.70 -42.09 -8.44
C SER A 378 -49.11 -42.66 -8.26
N HIS A 379 -49.97 -41.96 -7.50
CA HIS A 379 -51.36 -42.35 -7.32
C HIS A 379 -52.15 -42.30 -8.64
N ARG A 380 -51.99 -41.24 -9.46
CA ARG A 380 -52.63 -41.16 -10.78
C ARG A 380 -52.20 -42.30 -11.70
N LYS A 381 -50.91 -42.66 -11.71
CA LYS A 381 -50.40 -43.80 -12.48
C LYS A 381 -51.03 -45.12 -12.01
N ARG A 382 -51.13 -45.33 -10.69
CA ARG A 382 -51.79 -46.51 -10.11
C ARG A 382 -53.28 -46.55 -10.44
N PHE A 383 -53.99 -45.42 -10.31
CA PHE A 383 -55.40 -45.31 -10.63
C PHE A 383 -55.66 -45.54 -12.12
N SER A 384 -54.82 -44.99 -13.01
CA SER A 384 -54.91 -45.27 -14.44
C SER A 384 -54.78 -46.75 -14.73
N LYS A 385 -53.83 -47.45 -14.09
CA LYS A 385 -53.67 -48.90 -14.23
C LYS A 385 -54.91 -49.66 -13.74
N LEU A 386 -55.44 -49.30 -12.59
CA LEU A 386 -56.67 -49.90 -12.05
C LEU A 386 -57.89 -49.63 -12.96
N LYS A 387 -57.99 -48.43 -13.53
CA LYS A 387 -59.05 -48.08 -14.47
C LYS A 387 -58.96 -48.93 -15.74
N SER A 388 -57.76 -49.13 -16.28
CA SER A 388 -57.54 -50.05 -17.42
C SER A 388 -57.94 -51.48 -17.07
N GLN A 389 -57.53 -51.99 -15.90
CA GLN A 389 -57.91 -53.33 -15.46
C GLN A 389 -59.43 -53.48 -15.28
N LYS A 390 -60.10 -52.48 -14.70
CA LYS A 390 -61.56 -52.49 -14.57
C LYS A 390 -62.25 -52.41 -15.93
N ALA A 391 -61.70 -51.63 -16.87
CA ALA A 391 -62.21 -51.58 -18.24
C ALA A 391 -62.07 -52.93 -18.95
N GLU A 392 -60.93 -53.61 -18.82
CA GLU A 392 -60.72 -54.96 -19.35
C GLU A 392 -61.71 -55.98 -18.74
N GLN A 393 -61.93 -55.92 -17.42
CA GLN A 393 -62.91 -56.76 -16.74
C GLN A 393 -64.34 -56.47 -17.19
N ASN A 394 -64.70 -55.21 -17.38
CA ASN A 394 -66.02 -54.82 -17.89
C ASN A 394 -66.20 -55.30 -19.33
N ILE A 395 -65.21 -55.14 -20.21
CA ILE A 395 -65.26 -55.64 -21.60
C ILE A 395 -65.44 -57.16 -21.61
N LEU A 396 -64.71 -57.89 -20.75
CA LEU A 396 -64.88 -59.33 -20.62
C LEU A 396 -66.27 -59.70 -20.09
N GLY A 397 -66.78 -58.97 -19.10
CA GLY A 397 -68.13 -59.15 -18.56
C GLY A 397 -69.22 -58.91 -19.60
N ASP A 398 -69.11 -57.81 -20.36
CA ASP A 398 -70.04 -57.46 -21.44
C ASP A 398 -69.99 -58.49 -22.57
N TYR A 399 -68.79 -58.97 -22.91
CA TYR A 399 -68.61 -60.05 -23.90
C TYR A 399 -69.29 -61.34 -23.43
N LEU A 400 -69.09 -61.76 -22.18
CA LEU A 400 -69.70 -62.96 -21.62
C LEU A 400 -71.23 -62.82 -21.54
N ALA A 401 -71.74 -61.65 -21.14
CA ALA A 401 -73.17 -61.38 -21.10
C ALA A 401 -73.78 -61.42 -22.50
N THR A 402 -73.15 -60.77 -23.49
CA THR A 402 -73.60 -60.78 -24.88
C THR A 402 -73.55 -62.18 -25.48
N ARG A 403 -72.55 -62.99 -25.11
CA ARG A 403 -72.43 -64.38 -25.54
C ARG A 403 -73.50 -65.26 -24.89
N ALA A 404 -73.82 -65.03 -23.62
CA ALA A 404 -74.90 -65.73 -22.94
C ALA A 404 -76.27 -65.40 -23.56
N THR A 405 -76.55 -64.12 -23.86
CA THR A 405 -77.79 -63.74 -24.56
C THR A 405 -77.86 -64.37 -25.94
N LYS A 406 -76.76 -64.32 -26.71
CA LYS A 406 -76.70 -64.94 -28.04
C LYS A 406 -76.90 -66.46 -27.97
N ASN A 407 -76.26 -67.15 -27.03
CA ASN A 407 -76.45 -68.60 -26.83
C ASN A 407 -77.92 -68.92 -26.48
N ASN A 408 -78.58 -68.08 -25.68
CA ASN A 408 -80.00 -68.25 -25.34
C ASN A 408 -80.90 -68.02 -26.57
N ASP A 409 -80.59 -67.01 -27.39
CA ASP A 409 -81.31 -66.73 -28.63
C ASP A 409 -81.10 -67.87 -29.65
N ASP A 410 -79.87 -68.39 -29.77
CA ASP A 410 -79.52 -69.54 -30.59
C ASP A 410 -80.26 -70.81 -30.11
N ALA A 411 -80.31 -71.05 -28.79
CA ALA A 411 -81.08 -72.17 -28.22
C ALA A 411 -82.59 -72.03 -28.45
N CYS A 412 -83.13 -70.81 -28.36
CA CYS A 412 -84.53 -70.52 -28.64
C CYS A 412 -84.87 -70.73 -30.12
N THR A 413 -84.04 -70.22 -31.03
CA THR A 413 -84.21 -70.40 -32.47
C THR A 413 -84.05 -71.85 -32.91
N GLU A 414 -83.12 -72.60 -32.29
CA GLU A 414 -82.98 -74.03 -32.50
C GLU A 414 -84.21 -74.79 -31.99
N GLY A 415 -84.70 -74.48 -30.79
CA GLY A 415 -85.92 -75.04 -30.23
C GLY A 415 -87.15 -74.80 -31.13
N MET A 416 -87.32 -73.58 -31.63
CA MET A 416 -88.37 -73.23 -32.59
C MET A 416 -88.20 -73.96 -33.92
N SER A 417 -86.96 -74.16 -34.38
CA SER A 417 -86.66 -74.91 -35.59
C SER A 417 -86.99 -76.41 -35.44
N ARG A 418 -86.70 -77.00 -34.27
CA ARG A 418 -87.07 -78.38 -33.92
C ARG A 418 -88.59 -78.54 -33.90
N LEU A 419 -89.30 -77.61 -33.26
CA LEU A 419 -90.77 -77.59 -33.25
C LEU A 419 -91.35 -77.49 -34.67
N ARG A 420 -90.81 -76.60 -35.51
CA ARG A 420 -91.24 -76.47 -36.92
C ARG A 420 -91.00 -77.76 -37.72
N ARG A 421 -89.85 -78.41 -37.53
CA ARG A 421 -89.55 -79.70 -38.20
C ARG A 421 -90.53 -80.78 -37.77
N ALA A 422 -90.77 -80.93 -36.46
CA ALA A 422 -91.72 -81.88 -35.92
C ALA A 422 -93.15 -81.64 -36.44
N TYR A 423 -93.56 -80.36 -36.55
CA TYR A 423 -94.85 -80.01 -37.12
C TYR A 423 -94.97 -80.38 -38.61
N VAL A 424 -93.89 -80.21 -39.39
CA VAL A 424 -93.87 -80.60 -40.81
C VAL A 424 -93.91 -82.12 -40.96
N THR A 425 -93.16 -82.87 -40.14
CA THR A 425 -93.16 -84.35 -40.19
C THR A 425 -94.52 -84.91 -39.79
N GLU A 426 -95.09 -84.46 -38.66
CA GLU A 426 -96.44 -84.89 -38.25
C GLU A 426 -97.49 -84.54 -39.29
N ARG A 427 -97.34 -83.41 -39.99
CA ARG A 427 -98.26 -83.05 -41.07
C ARG A 427 -98.14 -83.97 -42.28
N GLN A 428 -96.92 -84.42 -42.61
CA GLN A 428 -96.71 -85.40 -43.68
C GLN A 428 -97.24 -86.79 -43.28
N GLU A 429 -97.08 -87.18 -42.03
CA GLU A 429 -97.65 -88.40 -41.45
C GLU A 429 -99.18 -88.37 -41.46
N GLU A 430 -99.79 -87.25 -41.08
CA GLU A 430 -101.24 -87.04 -41.21
C GLU A 430 -101.72 -87.21 -42.66
N LEU A 431 -101.03 -86.58 -43.61
CA LEU A 431 -101.36 -86.69 -45.03
C LEU A 431 -101.27 -88.13 -45.54
N THR A 432 -100.22 -88.86 -45.16
CA THR A 432 -100.02 -90.27 -45.57
C THR A 432 -101.02 -91.21 -44.89
N ALA A 433 -101.28 -91.06 -43.60
CA ALA A 433 -102.28 -91.85 -42.86
C ALA A 433 -103.68 -91.69 -43.46
N ARG A 434 -104.05 -90.50 -43.94
CA ARG A 434 -105.30 -90.30 -44.68
C ARG A 434 -105.32 -90.99 -46.03
N LEU A 435 -104.24 -90.89 -46.81
CA LEU A 435 -104.16 -91.52 -48.13
C LEU A 435 -104.29 -93.04 -48.04
N MET A 436 -103.75 -93.62 -46.96
CA MET A 436 -103.83 -95.05 -46.66
C MET A 436 -105.14 -95.46 -45.97
N GLY A 437 -106.06 -94.52 -45.73
CA GLY A 437 -107.36 -94.79 -45.09
C GLY A 437 -107.30 -95.03 -43.57
N HIS A 438 -106.15 -94.83 -42.94
CA HIS A 438 -105.92 -95.08 -41.52
C HIS A 438 -106.43 -93.97 -40.59
N SER A 439 -106.72 -92.77 -41.11
CA SER A 439 -107.38 -91.69 -40.37
C SER A 439 -108.62 -91.18 -41.11
N ASN A 440 -109.80 -91.21 -40.47
CA ASN A 440 -111.05 -90.78 -41.10
C ASN A 440 -111.37 -89.32 -40.74
N PRO A 441 -111.35 -88.38 -41.70
CA PRO A 441 -111.53 -86.95 -41.43
C PRO A 441 -112.91 -86.57 -40.90
N LYS A 442 -113.90 -87.48 -40.97
CA LYS A 442 -115.26 -87.24 -40.49
C LYS A 442 -115.43 -87.45 -38.97
N LEU A 443 -114.52 -88.17 -38.30
CA LEU A 443 -114.67 -88.53 -36.88
C LEU A 443 -114.52 -87.32 -35.92
N ALA A 444 -113.71 -86.33 -36.28
CA ALA A 444 -113.43 -85.16 -35.44
C ALA A 444 -114.03 -83.85 -36.00
N GLY A 445 -115.28 -83.89 -36.49
CA GLY A 445 -116.00 -82.69 -36.97
C GLY A 445 -115.35 -81.99 -38.16
N GLY A 446 -114.58 -82.73 -38.99
CA GLY A 446 -113.86 -82.19 -40.15
C GLY A 446 -112.47 -81.63 -39.85
N LEU A 447 -112.04 -81.61 -38.59
CA LEU A 447 -110.69 -81.16 -38.19
C LEU A 447 -109.65 -82.27 -38.39
N LYS A 448 -108.98 -82.20 -39.54
CA LYS A 448 -108.06 -83.21 -40.07
C LYS A 448 -106.95 -83.65 -39.10
N MET A 449 -106.25 -82.70 -38.47
CA MET A 449 -105.17 -83.02 -37.51
C MET A 449 -105.72 -83.69 -36.24
N LYS A 450 -106.90 -83.28 -35.77
CA LYS A 450 -107.49 -83.84 -34.56
C LYS A 450 -107.90 -85.31 -34.75
N ALA A 451 -108.43 -85.64 -35.93
CA ALA A 451 -108.71 -87.02 -36.31
C ALA A 451 -107.45 -87.89 -36.46
N PHE A 452 -106.29 -87.31 -36.80
CA PHE A 452 -105.01 -88.02 -36.84
C PHE A 452 -104.45 -88.27 -35.43
N PHE A 453 -104.53 -87.29 -34.53
CA PHE A 453 -104.15 -87.47 -33.11
C PHE A 453 -105.04 -88.47 -32.37
N GLU A 454 -106.34 -88.55 -32.69
CA GLU A 454 -107.26 -89.54 -32.13
C GLU A 454 -107.09 -90.95 -32.76
N SER A 455 -106.24 -91.08 -33.78
CA SER A 455 -105.89 -92.36 -34.41
C SER A 455 -104.71 -93.03 -33.69
N PRO A 456 -104.54 -94.36 -33.80
CA PRO A 456 -103.40 -95.05 -33.18
C PRO A 456 -102.03 -94.67 -33.77
N TYR A 457 -101.99 -93.81 -34.80
CA TYR A 457 -100.78 -93.35 -35.48
C TYR A 457 -100.40 -91.90 -35.14
N GLY A 458 -101.19 -91.21 -34.30
CA GLY A 458 -100.84 -89.89 -33.80
C GLY A 458 -99.74 -89.98 -32.73
N ASP A 459 -98.64 -89.26 -32.92
CA ASP A 459 -97.56 -89.15 -31.92
C ASP A 459 -97.65 -87.78 -31.21
N ASP A 460 -97.40 -87.74 -29.91
CA ASP A 460 -97.57 -86.54 -29.08
C ASP A 460 -96.33 -85.64 -29.04
N VAL A 461 -95.40 -85.82 -29.98
CA VAL A 461 -94.08 -85.18 -29.99
C VAL A 461 -94.19 -83.65 -30.15
N VAL A 462 -95.02 -83.16 -31.07
CA VAL A 462 -95.25 -81.70 -31.23
C VAL A 462 -95.94 -81.12 -30.02
N SER A 463 -96.92 -81.81 -29.44
CA SER A 463 -97.60 -81.38 -28.20
C SER A 463 -96.60 -81.25 -27.05
N GLY A 464 -95.69 -82.22 -26.89
CA GLY A 464 -94.62 -82.19 -25.89
C GLY A 464 -93.62 -81.05 -26.12
N LEU A 465 -93.15 -80.85 -27.35
CA LEU A 465 -92.22 -79.76 -27.69
C LEU A 465 -92.88 -78.38 -27.56
N MET A 466 -94.15 -78.24 -27.92
CA MET A 466 -94.91 -77.01 -27.77
C MET A 466 -95.10 -76.67 -26.29
N ASN A 467 -95.48 -77.65 -25.46
CA ASN A 467 -95.60 -77.46 -24.01
C ASN A 467 -94.26 -77.05 -23.38
N HIS A 468 -93.15 -77.63 -23.84
CA HIS A 468 -91.82 -77.23 -23.38
C HIS A 468 -91.47 -75.79 -23.77
N GLN A 469 -91.76 -75.38 -25.00
CA GLN A 469 -91.54 -73.99 -25.47
C GLN A 469 -92.43 -72.99 -24.72
N VAL A 470 -93.70 -73.31 -24.51
CA VAL A 470 -94.63 -72.49 -23.73
C VAL A 470 -94.16 -72.37 -22.28
N TRP A 471 -93.70 -73.47 -21.68
CA TRP A 471 -93.15 -73.46 -20.33
C TRP A 471 -91.88 -72.62 -20.22
N GLN A 472 -90.96 -72.71 -21.19
CA GLN A 472 -89.75 -71.87 -21.24
C GLN A 472 -90.10 -70.38 -21.39
N ALA A 473 -91.03 -70.04 -22.29
CA ALA A 473 -91.50 -68.67 -22.46
C ALA A 473 -92.18 -68.14 -21.20
N TRP A 474 -92.95 -68.98 -20.50
CA TRP A 474 -93.58 -68.65 -19.23
C TRP A 474 -92.54 -68.41 -18.12
N GLN A 475 -91.52 -69.25 -18.01
CA GLN A 475 -90.41 -69.06 -17.08
C GLN A 475 -89.66 -67.75 -17.34
N GLN A 476 -89.30 -67.48 -18.60
CA GLN A 476 -88.64 -66.23 -18.98
C GLN A 476 -89.48 -65.01 -18.62
N LYS A 477 -90.79 -65.07 -18.86
CA LYS A 477 -91.72 -64.00 -18.49
C LYS A 477 -91.77 -63.81 -16.97
N ARG A 478 -91.84 -64.89 -16.20
CA ARG A 478 -91.84 -64.85 -14.73
C ARG A 478 -90.55 -64.26 -14.17
N ASP A 479 -89.40 -64.63 -14.73
CA ASP A 479 -88.10 -64.09 -14.34
C ASP A 479 -87.99 -62.59 -14.65
N LEU A 480 -88.52 -62.15 -15.79
CA LEU A 480 -88.59 -60.73 -16.14
C LEU A 480 -89.50 -59.96 -15.17
N GLU A 481 -90.67 -60.52 -14.84
CA GLU A 481 -91.59 -59.93 -13.86
C GLU A 481 -90.96 -59.84 -12.47
N GLN A 482 -90.25 -60.88 -12.01
CA GLN A 482 -89.51 -60.86 -10.76
C GLN A 482 -88.42 -59.78 -10.75
N LYS A 483 -87.62 -59.70 -11.81
CA LYS A 483 -86.57 -58.66 -11.96
C LYS A 483 -87.17 -57.26 -11.95
N ASP A 484 -88.32 -57.06 -12.60
CA ASP A 484 -88.99 -55.77 -12.60
C ASP A 484 -89.59 -55.42 -11.23
N LEU A 485 -90.12 -56.42 -10.50
CA LEU A 485 -90.58 -56.25 -9.12
C LEU A 485 -89.42 -55.87 -8.17
N GLU A 486 -88.27 -56.52 -8.29
CA GLU A 486 -87.07 -56.19 -7.53
C GLU A 486 -86.57 -54.78 -7.82
N ARG A 487 -86.55 -54.38 -9.09
CA ARG A 487 -86.23 -53.01 -9.51
C ARG A 487 -87.20 -52.00 -8.90
N GLN A 488 -88.49 -52.29 -8.88
CA GLN A 488 -89.51 -51.44 -8.26
C GLN A 488 -89.29 -51.31 -6.75
N LYS A 489 -89.09 -52.42 -6.03
CA LYS A 489 -88.78 -52.42 -4.59
C LYS A 489 -87.52 -51.61 -4.28
N ARG A 490 -86.46 -51.78 -5.07
CA ARG A 490 -85.22 -50.99 -4.93
C ARG A 490 -85.48 -49.50 -5.16
N ALA A 491 -86.26 -49.17 -6.18
CA ALA A 491 -86.59 -47.79 -6.52
C ALA A 491 -87.49 -47.11 -5.47
N GLU A 492 -88.36 -47.85 -4.79
CA GLU A 492 -89.12 -47.37 -3.63
C GLU A 492 -88.25 -47.21 -2.40
N TRP A 493 -87.34 -48.15 -2.16
CA TRP A 493 -86.38 -48.04 -1.07
C TRP A 493 -85.49 -46.80 -1.21
N VAL A 494 -84.94 -46.54 -2.40
CA VAL A 494 -84.16 -45.32 -2.68
C VAL A 494 -85.02 -44.07 -2.46
N ARG A 495 -86.30 -44.10 -2.86
CA ARG A 495 -87.24 -43.00 -2.62
C ARG A 495 -87.43 -42.73 -1.13
N LEU A 496 -87.60 -43.77 -0.31
CA LEU A 496 -87.75 -43.64 1.14
C LEU A 496 -86.47 -43.09 1.78
N LYS A 497 -85.30 -43.57 1.36
CA LYS A 497 -84.01 -43.06 1.86
C LYS A 497 -83.74 -41.60 1.51
N GLN A 498 -84.20 -41.12 0.36
CA GLN A 498 -84.13 -39.69 0.01
C GLN A 498 -85.07 -38.80 0.84
N LEU A 499 -86.21 -39.34 1.28
CA LEU A 499 -87.12 -38.62 2.18
C LEU A 499 -86.54 -38.54 3.59
N GLU A 500 -85.79 -39.56 4.02
CA GLU A 500 -85.07 -39.57 5.30
C GLU A 500 -83.89 -38.58 5.30
N ASP A 501 -83.12 -38.47 4.22
CA ASP A 501 -81.97 -37.56 4.12
C ASP A 501 -81.86 -36.90 2.73
N PRO A 502 -82.08 -35.58 2.63
CA PRO A 502 -81.96 -34.84 1.38
C PRO A 502 -80.55 -34.87 0.77
N GLN A 503 -79.48 -35.04 1.57
CA GLN A 503 -78.11 -35.05 1.07
C GLN A 503 -77.78 -36.32 0.28
N LEU A 504 -78.49 -37.42 0.55
CA LEU A 504 -78.39 -38.69 -0.19
C LEU A 504 -78.91 -38.56 -1.64
N ALA A 505 -79.63 -37.49 -1.99
CA ALA A 505 -80.04 -37.22 -3.37
C ALA A 505 -78.85 -37.06 -4.33
N MET A 506 -77.72 -36.52 -3.86
CA MET A 506 -76.48 -36.43 -4.64
C MET A 506 -75.86 -37.81 -4.88
N TYR A 507 -75.96 -38.71 -3.90
CA TYR A 507 -75.38 -40.05 -3.97
C TYR A 507 -76.12 -40.95 -4.97
N PHE A 508 -77.46 -40.84 -5.05
CA PHE A 508 -78.29 -41.65 -5.97
C PHE A 508 -78.61 -40.95 -7.30
N LYS A 509 -77.88 -39.89 -7.66
CA LYS A 509 -78.18 -39.08 -8.85
C LYS A 509 -78.18 -39.89 -10.14
N GLU A 510 -77.23 -40.81 -10.32
CA GLU A 510 -77.12 -41.67 -11.51
C GLU A 510 -78.26 -42.71 -11.60
N GLU A 511 -78.69 -43.28 -10.47
CA GLU A 511 -79.84 -44.20 -10.45
C GLU A 511 -81.15 -43.46 -10.77
N MET A 512 -81.27 -42.20 -10.34
CA MET A 512 -82.43 -41.36 -10.64
C MET A 512 -82.50 -40.93 -12.11
N THR A 513 -81.38 -40.57 -12.73
CA THR A 513 -81.35 -40.26 -14.17
C THR A 513 -81.69 -41.50 -15.00
N ALA A 514 -81.14 -42.66 -14.64
CA ALA A 514 -81.49 -43.93 -15.27
C ALA A 514 -83.00 -44.25 -15.15
N ARG A 515 -83.61 -43.99 -13.98
CA ARG A 515 -85.05 -44.13 -13.77
C ARG A 515 -85.86 -43.16 -14.62
N ASN A 516 -85.47 -41.89 -14.69
CA ASN A 516 -86.15 -40.89 -15.51
C ASN A 516 -86.13 -41.33 -16.99
N VAL A 517 -84.98 -41.78 -17.49
CA VAL A 517 -84.86 -42.33 -18.85
C VAL A 517 -85.76 -43.56 -19.03
N TYR A 518 -85.82 -44.47 -18.07
CA TYR A 518 -86.69 -45.64 -18.13
C TYR A 518 -88.19 -45.25 -18.17
N VAL A 519 -88.64 -44.34 -17.30
CA VAL A 519 -90.04 -43.87 -17.29
C VAL A 519 -90.39 -43.15 -18.58
N ILE A 520 -89.50 -42.29 -19.08
CA ILE A 520 -89.65 -41.59 -20.36
C ILE A 520 -89.75 -42.61 -21.51
N ASN A 521 -88.87 -43.61 -21.54
CA ASN A 521 -88.92 -44.67 -22.54
C ASN A 521 -90.20 -45.49 -22.42
N LYS A 522 -90.61 -45.88 -21.21
CA LYS A 522 -91.86 -46.63 -20.98
C LYS A 522 -93.08 -45.85 -21.48
N LEU A 523 -93.18 -44.56 -21.16
CA LEU A 523 -94.24 -43.68 -21.66
C LEU A 523 -94.20 -43.54 -23.19
N ARG A 524 -93.01 -43.58 -23.80
CA ARG A 524 -92.84 -43.58 -25.26
C ARG A 524 -93.33 -44.88 -25.90
N TRP A 525 -93.17 -46.03 -25.23
CA TRP A 525 -93.61 -47.33 -25.73
C TRP A 525 -95.11 -47.62 -25.48
N ASP A 526 -95.65 -47.19 -24.33
CA ASP A 526 -97.04 -47.49 -23.91
C ASP A 526 -98.11 -46.69 -24.67
N ARG A 527 -97.76 -45.64 -25.42
CA ARG A 527 -98.71 -44.87 -26.25
C ARG A 527 -98.15 -44.50 -27.63
N ARG A 528 -98.49 -45.31 -28.64
CA ARG A 528 -98.15 -45.07 -30.06
C ARG A 528 -98.83 -43.83 -30.71
N ALA A 529 -99.54 -42.97 -29.96
CA ALA A 529 -100.44 -41.95 -30.54
C ALA A 529 -100.37 -40.54 -29.91
N LEU A 530 -99.31 -40.17 -29.17
CA LEU A 530 -99.13 -38.79 -28.71
C LEU A 530 -97.84 -38.20 -29.27
N ASN A 531 -97.97 -37.21 -30.15
CA ASN A 531 -96.86 -36.53 -30.85
C ASN A 531 -95.94 -35.71 -29.94
N ASN A 532 -96.05 -35.81 -28.61
CA ASN A 532 -95.18 -35.09 -27.70
C ASN A 532 -95.00 -35.83 -26.36
N VAL A 533 -93.80 -36.37 -26.11
CA VAL A 533 -93.45 -37.04 -24.85
C VAL A 533 -93.57 -36.09 -23.65
N ALA A 534 -93.40 -34.78 -23.89
CA ALA A 534 -93.51 -33.75 -22.85
C ALA A 534 -94.94 -33.59 -22.31
N SER A 535 -95.99 -33.78 -23.12
CA SER A 535 -97.37 -33.72 -22.63
C SER A 535 -97.74 -34.97 -21.83
N ALA A 536 -97.30 -36.15 -22.27
CA ALA A 536 -97.50 -37.41 -21.55
C ALA A 536 -96.80 -37.41 -20.18
N LEU A 537 -95.59 -36.84 -20.10
CA LEU A 537 -94.88 -36.69 -18.83
C LEU A 537 -95.62 -35.73 -17.89
N LYS A 538 -96.21 -34.64 -18.41
CA LYS A 538 -97.03 -33.70 -17.61
C LYS A 538 -98.29 -34.37 -17.04
N ASP A 539 -98.95 -35.25 -17.79
CA ASP A 539 -100.12 -35.99 -17.30
C ASP A 539 -99.74 -37.06 -16.27
N TYR A 540 -98.60 -37.73 -16.46
CA TYR A 540 -98.06 -38.66 -15.47
C TYR A 540 -97.68 -37.95 -14.16
N ASN A 541 -97.06 -36.76 -14.26
CA ASN A 541 -96.75 -35.90 -13.12
C ASN A 541 -97.98 -35.36 -12.39
N ARG A 542 -99.13 -35.25 -13.06
CA ARG A 542 -100.41 -34.85 -12.45
C ARG A 542 -101.06 -35.96 -11.63
N THR A 543 -100.86 -37.22 -12.04
CA THR A 543 -101.51 -38.39 -11.43
C THR A 543 -100.64 -39.05 -10.35
N GLY A 544 -99.32 -38.93 -10.42
CA GLY A 544 -98.39 -39.40 -9.39
C GLY A 544 -97.64 -38.25 -8.72
N GLY A 545 -97.60 -38.21 -7.39
CA GLY A 545 -97.10 -37.09 -6.57
C GLY A 545 -95.61 -36.69 -6.68
N ARG A 546 -94.88 -36.98 -7.77
CA ARG A 546 -93.57 -36.36 -8.07
C ARG A 546 -93.54 -35.85 -9.51
N LYS A 547 -93.02 -34.63 -9.70
CA LYS A 547 -92.75 -34.03 -11.00
C LYS A 547 -91.45 -34.62 -11.56
N TYR A 548 -91.54 -35.36 -12.65
CA TYR A 548 -90.40 -35.73 -13.48
C TYR A 548 -90.14 -34.58 -14.45
N ASP A 549 -88.96 -33.96 -14.36
CA ASP A 549 -88.57 -32.90 -15.28
C ASP A 549 -87.89 -33.53 -16.51
N PHE A 550 -88.28 -33.06 -17.70
CA PHE A 550 -87.54 -33.36 -18.91
C PHE A 550 -86.19 -32.66 -18.78
N PRO A 551 -85.04 -33.35 -18.99
CA PRO A 551 -83.74 -32.70 -18.83
C PRO A 551 -83.63 -31.51 -19.80
N GLU A 552 -83.63 -30.29 -19.26
CA GLU A 552 -83.64 -29.04 -20.04
C GLU A 552 -82.35 -28.81 -20.85
N THR A 553 -81.31 -29.64 -20.64
CA THR A 553 -80.00 -29.51 -21.31
C THR A 553 -79.94 -30.12 -22.71
N THR A 554 -81.03 -30.64 -23.27
CA THR A 554 -81.09 -30.95 -24.71
C THR A 554 -81.96 -29.91 -25.41
N GLY A 555 -81.34 -28.78 -25.73
CA GLY A 555 -81.94 -27.80 -26.64
C GLY A 555 -82.38 -28.46 -27.95
N SER A 556 -83.48 -27.95 -28.49
CA SER A 556 -84.01 -28.21 -29.83
C SER A 556 -82.99 -28.78 -30.82
N ALA A 557 -82.98 -30.10 -30.99
CA ALA A 557 -82.44 -30.74 -32.18
C ALA A 557 -83.47 -31.76 -32.65
N ARG A 558 -84.06 -31.48 -33.82
CA ARG A 558 -84.71 -32.48 -34.66
C ARG A 558 -83.85 -33.75 -34.72
N THR A 559 -84.48 -34.90 -34.56
CA THR A 559 -84.08 -36.20 -35.10
C THR A 559 -82.63 -36.28 -35.61
N SER A 560 -81.70 -36.61 -34.73
CA SER A 560 -80.45 -37.24 -35.14
C SER A 560 -80.14 -38.39 -34.19
N VAL A 561 -79.75 -39.47 -34.83
CA VAL A 561 -79.45 -40.80 -34.29
C VAL A 561 -78.33 -40.69 -33.24
N PHE A 562 -78.49 -41.40 -32.12
CA PHE A 562 -77.40 -41.69 -31.20
C PHE A 562 -76.37 -42.58 -31.92
N THR A 563 -75.45 -41.99 -32.67
CA THR A 563 -74.17 -42.61 -32.99
C THR A 563 -73.21 -42.33 -31.84
N ILE A 564 -72.73 -43.41 -31.23
CA ILE A 564 -71.61 -43.40 -30.29
C ILE A 564 -70.38 -42.89 -31.05
N SER A 565 -70.08 -41.60 -30.92
CA SER A 565 -68.83 -41.02 -31.41
C SER A 565 -67.79 -41.12 -30.31
N MET A 566 -66.78 -41.97 -30.55
CA MET A 566 -65.53 -41.96 -29.80
C MET A 566 -64.85 -40.61 -30.00
N MET A 567 -64.87 -39.75 -28.97
CA MET A 567 -64.03 -38.56 -28.94
C MET A 567 -62.72 -38.86 -28.23
N THR A 568 -61.69 -38.92 -29.08
CA THR A 568 -60.29 -38.67 -28.83
C THR A 568 -60.04 -37.33 -28.10
N ASN A 569 -58.97 -37.33 -27.29
CA ASN A 569 -58.37 -36.23 -26.54
C ASN A 569 -58.66 -34.79 -26.99
N PRO A 570 -58.84 -33.86 -26.02
CA PRO A 570 -58.36 -32.49 -26.15
C PRO A 570 -57.08 -32.29 -25.34
N SER A 571 -56.12 -31.69 -26.04
CA SER A 571 -54.79 -31.25 -25.66
C SER A 571 -54.81 -30.29 -24.46
N ILE A 572 -53.75 -30.38 -23.66
CA ILE A 572 -53.43 -29.49 -22.55
C ILE A 572 -52.89 -28.18 -23.12
N GLU A 573 -53.62 -27.07 -22.94
CA GLU A 573 -53.07 -25.72 -23.08
C GLU A 573 -52.42 -25.29 -21.77
N LEU A 574 -51.12 -25.04 -21.83
CA LEU A 574 -50.30 -24.43 -20.79
C LEU A 574 -50.46 -22.91 -20.87
N GLY A 575 -51.21 -22.33 -19.94
CA GLY A 575 -51.16 -20.89 -19.66
C GLY A 575 -50.01 -20.57 -18.71
N PHE A 576 -48.92 -20.00 -19.25
CA PHE A 576 -47.97 -19.20 -18.49
C PHE A 576 -48.54 -17.79 -18.38
N GLU A 577 -48.78 -17.31 -17.16
CA GLU A 577 -48.88 -15.88 -16.87
C GLU A 577 -47.51 -15.40 -16.37
N THR A 578 -46.94 -14.46 -17.11
CA THR A 578 -45.87 -13.54 -16.69
C THR A 578 -46.46 -12.32 -16.02
#